data_AF-A0A418GBC8-F1
#
_entry.id   AF-A0A418GBC8-F1
#
_cell.length_a   1.000
_cell.length_b   1.000
_cell.length_c   1.000
_cell.angle_alpha   90.00
_cell.angle_beta   90.00
_cell.angle_gamma   90.00
#
_symmetry.space_group_name_H-M   'P 1'
#
loop_
_entity.id
_entity.type
_entity.pdbx_description
1 polymer ?
#
loop_
_entity_poly.entity_id
_entity_poly.type
_entity_poly.pdbx_seq_one_letter_code
_entity_poly.pdbx_strand_id
1 'polypeptide(L)'
;MNTRQLLSVGIDIGTTTTQVIFSHLELVNRAAVSQVPRYEFIKREISWQSPVFFTPVDKQGGLKEAELKTLILEQYQAAGIAPESVDSGAIIITGESAKTRNARPAVMALSRSLGDFVVASAG
;
A
#
# COMPACT_ATOMS: atom_id res chain seq x y z
N MET A 1 -1.31 21.71 -19.99
CA MET A 1 -2.14 20.65 -19.38
C MET A 1 -1.88 20.70 -17.89
N ASN A 2 -2.91 20.79 -17.05
CA ASN A 2 -2.71 20.71 -15.60
C ASN A 2 -2.57 19.23 -15.22
N THR A 3 -1.36 18.85 -14.81
CA THR A 3 -1.11 17.55 -14.19
C THR A 3 -1.16 17.70 -12.67
N ARG A 4 -1.63 16.66 -11.99
CA ARG A 4 -1.60 16.55 -10.53
C ARG A 4 -0.74 15.35 -10.18
N GLN A 5 0.11 15.50 -9.17
CA GLN A 5 0.87 14.39 -8.62
C GLN A 5 0.19 13.89 -7.35
N LEU A 6 0.16 12.57 -7.16
CA LEU A 6 -0.26 11.91 -5.93
C LEU A 6 0.90 11.09 -5.37
N LEU A 7 1.15 11.20 -4.09
CA LEU A 7 2.00 10.26 -3.36
C LEU A 7 1.19 9.02 -3.02
N SER A 8 1.68 7.86 -3.43
CA SER A 8 1.04 6.58 -3.23
C SER A 8 1.95 5.59 -2.54
N VAL A 9 1.35 4.61 -1.86
CA VAL A 9 2.06 3.49 -1.24
C VAL A 9 1.40 2.16 -1.60
N GLY A 10 2.22 1.20 -2.00
CA GLY A 10 1.84 -0.19 -2.20
C GLY A 10 2.50 -1.06 -1.15
N ILE A 11 1.71 -1.87 -0.46
CA ILE A 11 2.17 -2.83 0.54
C ILE A 11 1.82 -4.22 0.03
N ASP A 12 2.82 -5.00 -0.32
CA ASP A 12 2.66 -6.39 -0.77
C ASP A 12 2.98 -7.34 0.38
N ILE A 13 2.01 -8.16 0.78
CA ILE A 13 2.10 -9.14 1.85
C ILE A 13 1.95 -10.53 1.21
N GLY A 14 3.08 -11.16 0.88
CA GLY A 14 3.12 -12.53 0.43
C GLY A 14 3.25 -13.54 1.57
N THR A 15 3.17 -14.83 1.24
CA THR A 15 3.37 -15.94 2.17
C THR A 15 4.68 -15.83 2.95
N THR A 16 5.76 -15.51 2.25
CA THR A 16 7.11 -15.50 2.82
C THR A 16 7.61 -14.09 3.05
N THR A 17 7.27 -13.16 2.16
CA THR A 17 7.90 -11.83 2.14
C THR A 17 6.90 -10.71 2.08
N THR A 18 7.26 -9.60 2.74
CA THR A 18 6.53 -8.34 2.73
C THR A 18 7.42 -7.23 2.15
N GLN A 19 6.85 -6.37 1.32
CA GLN A 19 7.52 -5.22 0.71
C GLN A 19 6.63 -3.97 0.73
N VAL A 20 7.27 -2.81 0.85
CA VAL A 20 6.62 -1.50 0.81
C VAL A 20 7.24 -0.66 -0.31
N ILE A 21 6.41 -0.10 -1.18
CA ILE A 21 6.84 0.73 -2.32
C ILE A 21 6.11 2.06 -2.24
N PHE A 22 6.85 3.16 -2.24
CA PHE A 22 6.29 4.50 -2.42
C PHE A 22 6.46 4.93 -3.88
N SER A 23 5.45 5.59 -4.42
CA SER A 23 5.47 6.06 -5.81
C SER A 23 4.72 7.36 -5.97
N HIS A 24 5.22 8.22 -6.85
CA HIS A 24 4.48 9.35 -7.36
C HIS A 24 3.69 8.94 -8.60
N LEU A 25 2.38 9.19 -8.57
CA LEU A 25 1.46 8.97 -9.68
C LEU A 25 1.09 10.31 -10.30
N GLU A 26 1.33 10.48 -11.59
CA GLU A 26 0.94 11.69 -12.31
C GLU A 26 -0.40 11.46 -13.01
N LEU A 27 -1.37 12.32 -12.70
CA LEU A 27 -2.71 12.32 -13.27
C LEU A 27 -2.90 13.52 -14.17
N VAL A 28 -3.59 13.30 -15.28
CA VAL A 28 -4.06 14.38 -16.15
C VAL A 28 -5.58 14.31 -16.26
N ASN A 29 -6.24 15.47 -16.18
CA ASN A 29 -7.65 15.56 -16.55
C ASN A 29 -7.75 15.67 -18.08
N ARG A 30 -8.34 14.66 -18.73
CA ARG A 30 -8.60 14.63 -20.17
C ARG A 30 -9.93 15.27 -20.58
N ALA A 31 -10.81 15.56 -19.63
CA ALA A 31 -12.10 16.15 -19.94
C ALA A 31 -11.95 17.62 -20.33
N ALA A 32 -12.80 18.09 -21.25
CA ALA A 32 -12.95 19.52 -21.49
C ALA A 32 -13.49 20.23 -20.25
N VAL A 33 -13.25 21.54 -20.11
CA VAL A 33 -13.59 22.33 -18.91
C VAL A 33 -15.08 22.24 -18.52
N SER A 34 -15.97 22.04 -19.49
CA SER A 34 -17.42 21.91 -19.29
C SER A 34 -17.92 20.48 -19.07
N GLN A 35 -17.02 19.49 -19.06
CA GLN A 35 -17.35 18.07 -18.91
C GLN A 35 -16.96 17.54 -17.53
N VAL A 36 -17.58 16.43 -17.13
CA VAL A 36 -17.19 15.70 -15.92
C VAL A 36 -15.71 15.31 -16.02
N PRO A 37 -14.88 15.59 -14.99
CA PRO A 37 -13.46 15.27 -15.01
C PRO A 37 -13.20 13.80 -15.33
N ARG A 38 -12.23 13.56 -16.22
CA ARG A 38 -11.74 12.21 -16.54
C ARG A 38 -10.24 12.17 -16.29
N TYR A 39 -9.86 11.64 -15.13
CA TYR A 39 -8.48 11.50 -14.74
C TYR A 39 -7.88 10.21 -15.31
N GLU A 40 -6.69 10.33 -15.87
CA GLU A 40 -5.89 9.20 -16.35
C GLU A 40 -4.50 9.28 -15.72
N PHE A 41 -3.99 8.14 -15.24
CA PHE A 41 -2.59 8.02 -14.85
C PHE A 41 -1.71 8.00 -16.10
N ILE A 42 -0.78 8.93 -16.19
CA ILE A 42 0.13 9.05 -17.34
C ILE A 42 1.58 8.69 -17.01
N LYS A 43 1.94 8.73 -15.72
CA LYS A 43 3.27 8.36 -15.25
C LYS A 43 3.21 7.78 -13.85
N ARG A 44 4.09 6.82 -13.58
CA ARG A 44 4.41 6.32 -12.24
C ARG A 44 5.92 6.36 -12.06
N GLU A 45 6.36 6.94 -10.96
CA GLU A 45 7.76 7.00 -10.57
C GLU A 45 7.93 6.45 -9.16
N ILE A 46 8.76 5.41 -8.99
CA ILE A 46 9.06 4.85 -7.68
C ILE A 46 10.01 5.82 -6.98
N SER A 47 9.56 6.45 -5.89
CA SER A 47 10.39 7.35 -5.09
C SER A 47 11.22 6.58 -4.07
N TRP A 48 10.72 5.45 -3.59
CA TRP A 48 11.41 4.61 -2.63
C TRP A 48 10.86 3.19 -2.65
N GLN A 49 11.74 2.22 -2.41
CA GLN A 49 11.40 0.80 -2.29
C GLN A 49 12.13 0.21 -1.09
N SER A 50 11.40 -0.53 -0.27
CA SER A 50 11.96 -1.20 0.90
C SER A 50 12.88 -2.35 0.51
N PRO A 51 13.79 -2.77 1.40
CA PRO A 51 14.30 -4.14 1.36
C PRO A 51 13.15 -5.17 1.38
N VAL A 52 13.46 -6.40 1.02
CA VAL A 52 12.53 -7.51 1.17
C VAL A 52 12.60 -8.02 2.60
N PHE A 53 11.47 -8.02 3.31
CA PHE A 53 11.39 -8.54 4.67
C PHE A 53 10.63 -9.85 4.70
N PHE A 54 10.87 -10.69 5.69
CA PHE A 54 10.00 -11.84 5.94
C PHE A 54 8.64 -11.37 6.47
N THR A 55 7.56 -11.98 5.98
CA THR A 55 6.21 -11.70 6.47
C THR A 55 6.09 -12.18 7.91
N PRO A 56 5.75 -11.30 8.87
CA PRO A 56 5.59 -11.69 10.26
C PRO A 56 4.37 -12.61 10.43
N VAL A 57 4.63 -13.91 10.59
CA VAL A 57 3.61 -14.94 10.83
C VAL A 57 3.89 -15.73 12.10
N ASP A 58 2.84 -16.23 12.74
CA ASP A 58 2.95 -17.16 13.85
C ASP A 58 3.21 -18.60 13.36
N LYS A 59 3.35 -19.55 14.29
CA LYS A 59 3.62 -20.96 13.97
C LYS A 59 2.50 -21.65 13.17
N GLN A 60 1.29 -21.09 13.19
CA GLN A 60 0.14 -21.57 12.41
C GLN A 60 -0.03 -20.80 11.10
N GLY A 61 0.90 -19.91 10.75
CA GLY A 61 0.84 -19.07 9.55
C GLY A 61 -0.03 -17.82 9.71
N GLY A 62 -0.61 -17.57 10.88
CA GLY A 62 -1.42 -16.37 11.14
C GLY A 62 -0.57 -15.11 11.12
N LEU A 63 -1.09 -14.02 10.53
CA LEU A 63 -0.36 -12.75 10.47
C LEU A 63 -0.18 -12.16 11.87
N LYS A 64 1.04 -11.76 12.21
CA LYS A 64 1.31 -11.03 13.46
C LYS A 64 1.12 -9.54 13.24
N GLU A 65 -0.10 -9.08 13.49
CA GLU A 65 -0.56 -7.72 13.17
C GLU A 65 0.35 -6.60 13.71
N ALA A 66 0.77 -6.70 14.98
CA ALA A 66 1.62 -5.70 15.61
C ALA A 66 3.01 -5.64 14.96
N GLU A 67 3.63 -6.80 14.72
CA GLU A 67 4.95 -6.90 14.08
C GLU A 67 4.89 -6.39 12.63
N LEU A 68 3.84 -6.75 11.89
CA LEU A 68 3.61 -6.28 10.52
C LEU A 68 3.41 -4.76 10.46
N LYS A 69 2.64 -4.20 11.39
CA LYS A 69 2.44 -2.75 11.48
C LYS A 69 3.74 -2.02 11.77
N THR A 70 4.52 -2.50 12.74
CA THR A 70 5.83 -1.92 13.07
C THR A 70 6.77 -1.95 11.87
N LEU A 71 6.88 -3.11 11.20
CA LEU A 71 7.70 -3.27 9.99
C LEU A 71 7.34 -2.23 8.92
N ILE A 72 6.05 -2.02 8.67
CA ILE A 72 5.59 -1.04 7.68
C ILE A 72 5.91 0.39 8.12
N LEU A 73 5.64 0.75 9.37
CA LEU A 73 5.93 2.10 9.89
C LEU A 73 7.43 2.44 9.87
N GLU A 74 8.29 1.44 10.10
CA GLU A 74 9.74 1.60 9.93
C GLU A 74 10.10 1.92 8.47
N GLN A 75 9.36 1.39 7.49
CA GLN A 75 9.58 1.71 6.08
C GLN A 75 9.12 3.13 5.72
N TYR A 76 8.03 3.61 6.33
CA TYR A 76 7.62 5.03 6.23
C TYR A 76 8.72 5.95 6.75
N GLN A 77 9.26 5.64 7.94
CA GLN A 77 10.36 6.40 8.53
C GLN A 77 11.62 6.36 7.67
N ALA A 78 12.00 5.18 7.16
CA ALA A 78 13.16 5.02 6.28
C ALA A 78 13.01 5.77 4.95
N ALA A 79 11.78 5.90 4.44
CA ALA A 79 11.47 6.69 3.26
C ALA A 79 11.36 8.21 3.56
N GLY A 80 11.36 8.61 4.83
CA GLY A 80 11.12 10.00 5.24
C GLY A 80 9.70 10.49 4.96
N ILE A 81 8.72 9.57 4.90
CA ILE A 81 7.33 9.85 4.54
C ILE A 81 6.45 9.72 5.79
N ALA A 82 5.66 10.75 6.07
CA ALA A 82 4.63 10.69 7.11
C ALA A 82 3.39 9.96 6.55
N PRO A 83 2.77 9.02 7.28
CA PRO A 83 1.55 8.33 6.82
C PRO A 83 0.45 9.28 6.32
N GLU A 84 0.28 10.42 6.97
CA GLU A 84 -0.73 11.44 6.67
C GLU A 84 -0.46 12.20 5.35
N SER A 85 0.76 12.09 4.80
CA SER A 85 1.13 12.72 3.53
C SER A 85 0.83 11.85 2.30
N VAL A 86 0.48 10.58 2.50
CA VAL A 86 0.12 9.68 1.41
C VAL A 86 -1.31 9.98 0.96
N ASP A 87 -1.49 10.27 -0.33
CA ASP A 87 -2.80 10.52 -0.91
C ASP A 87 -3.63 9.24 -1.08
N SER A 88 -2.97 8.11 -1.32
CA SER A 88 -3.64 6.83 -1.58
C SER A 88 -2.76 5.62 -1.27
N GLY A 89 -3.34 4.64 -0.59
CA GLY A 89 -2.66 3.40 -0.26
C GLY A 89 -3.35 2.16 -0.82
N ALA A 90 -2.56 1.15 -1.16
CA ALA A 90 -3.03 -0.18 -1.51
C ALA A 90 -2.30 -1.24 -0.69
N ILE A 91 -3.06 -2.15 -0.07
CA ILE A 91 -2.52 -3.38 0.54
C ILE A 91 -2.95 -4.56 -0.30
N ILE A 92 -1.99 -5.34 -0.76
CA ILE A 92 -2.21 -6.57 -1.51
C ILE A 92 -1.72 -7.71 -0.62
N ILE A 93 -2.62 -8.64 -0.32
CA ILE A 93 -2.26 -9.89 0.37
C ILE A 93 -2.42 -11.07 -0.58
N THR A 94 -1.41 -11.92 -0.64
CA THR A 94 -1.38 -13.04 -1.60
C THR A 94 -0.98 -14.38 -0.98
N GLY A 95 -1.21 -15.45 -1.74
CA GLY A 95 -0.75 -16.80 -1.40
C GLY A 95 -1.44 -17.39 -0.17
N GLU A 96 -0.69 -18.15 0.62
CA GLU A 96 -1.21 -18.81 1.81
C GLU A 96 -1.54 -17.78 2.91
N SER A 97 -0.81 -16.66 2.98
CA SER A 97 -1.11 -15.57 3.90
C SER A 97 -2.51 -15.01 3.70
N ALA A 98 -3.01 -14.93 2.46
CA ALA A 98 -4.35 -14.48 2.14
C ALA A 98 -5.46 -15.44 2.64
N LYS A 99 -5.14 -16.72 2.83
CA LYS A 99 -6.06 -17.78 3.29
C LYS A 99 -6.08 -17.95 4.81
N THR A 100 -5.20 -17.26 5.53
CA THR A 100 -5.10 -17.37 6.99
C THR A 100 -6.36 -16.86 7.67
N ARG A 101 -6.72 -17.45 8.82
CA ARG A 101 -7.97 -17.08 9.53
C ARG A 101 -8.05 -15.60 9.87
N ASN A 102 -6.90 -14.95 10.08
CA ASN A 102 -6.80 -13.56 10.48
C ASN A 102 -6.31 -12.62 9.37
N ALA A 103 -6.15 -13.09 8.13
CA ALA A 103 -5.75 -12.27 6.98
C ALA A 103 -6.57 -10.97 6.87
N ARG A 104 -7.89 -11.13 6.79
CA ARG A 104 -8.83 -10.02 6.62
C ARG A 104 -8.83 -9.05 7.81
N PRO A 105 -9.02 -9.48 9.08
CA PRO A 105 -8.98 -8.55 10.20
C PRO A 105 -7.61 -7.85 10.34
N ALA A 106 -6.50 -8.57 10.11
CA ALA A 106 -5.16 -8.00 10.16
C ALA A 106 -4.98 -6.85 9.16
N VAL A 107 -5.30 -7.09 7.89
CA VAL A 107 -5.12 -6.08 6.84
C VAL A 107 -6.10 -4.91 7.01
N MET A 108 -7.33 -5.15 7.49
CA MET A 108 -8.29 -4.08 7.80
C MET A 108 -7.83 -3.21 8.99
N ALA A 109 -7.26 -3.82 10.03
CA ALA A 109 -6.70 -3.10 11.17
C ALA A 109 -5.49 -2.24 10.73
N LEU A 110 -4.65 -2.81 9.87
CA LEU A 110 -3.50 -2.12 9.29
C LEU A 110 -3.94 -0.91 8.45
N SER A 111 -4.88 -1.11 7.53
CA SER A 111 -5.49 -0.07 6.70
C SER A 111 -5.97 1.12 7.55
N ARG A 112 -6.81 0.86 8.57
CA ARG A 112 -7.31 1.91 9.48
C ARG A 112 -6.22 2.70 10.19
N SER A 113 -5.05 2.10 10.40
CA SER A 113 -3.94 2.75 11.10
C SER A 113 -3.00 3.54 10.20
N LEU A 114 -3.02 3.28 8.90
CA LEU A 114 -2.13 3.91 7.92
C LEU A 114 -2.84 4.99 7.08
N GLY A 115 -4.18 5.00 7.04
CA GLY A 115 -4.98 5.99 6.32
C GLY A 115 -6.05 5.36 5.44
N ASP A 116 -6.48 6.06 4.39
CA ASP A 116 -7.44 5.52 3.41
C ASP A 116 -6.74 4.56 2.45
N PHE A 117 -6.79 3.28 2.80
CA PHE A 117 -6.23 2.19 2.00
C PHE A 117 -7.32 1.36 1.33
N VAL A 118 -7.11 1.05 0.06
CA VAL A 118 -7.81 -0.03 -0.62
C VAL A 118 -7.11 -1.34 -0.29
N VAL A 119 -7.89 -2.34 0.10
CA VAL A 119 -7.39 -3.68 0.41
C VAL A 119 -7.81 -4.63 -0.69
N ALA A 120 -6.83 -5.30 -1.31
CA ALA A 120 -7.04 -6.36 -2.27
C ALA A 120 -6.46 -7.67 -1.73
N SER A 121 -7.20 -8.75 -1.91
CA SER A 121 -6.74 -10.10 -1.62
C SER A 121 -6.73 -10.89 -2.92
N ALA A 122 -5.59 -11.47 -3.27
CA ALA A 122 -5.44 -12.31 -4.46
C ALA A 122 -4.87 -13.66 -4.02
N GLY A 123 -5.72 -14.68 -3.91
CA GLY A 123 -5.36 -16.00 -3.38
C GLY A 123 -6.11 -17.14 -4.04
#